data_AF-A0A848ZV89-F1
#
_entry.id   AF-A0A848ZV89-F1
#
_cell.length_a   1.000
_cell.length_b   1.000
_cell.length_c   1.000
_cell.angle_alpha   90.00
_cell.angle_beta   90.00
_cell.angle_gamma   90.00
#
_symmetry.space_group_name_H-M   'P 1'
#
loop_
_entity.id
_entity.type
_entity.pdbx_description
1 polymer ?
#
loop_
_entity_poly.entity_id
_entity_poly.type
_entity_poly.pdbx_seq_one_letter_code
_entity_poly.pdbx_strand_id
1 'polypeptide(L)'
;MKSTLACCIILTLLLWNCKSKEELLTFEPTEYVAESCENCPSIVIKIPKVLDKKAIGNTVNNAIREEVISLLIYDDETEAASIEEAMNSFKNGYW
;
A
#
# COMPACT_ATOMS: atom_id res chain seq x y z
N MET A 1 -3.14 46.04 -29.23
CA MET A 1 -2.00 45.98 -28.28
C MET A 1 -2.39 45.59 -26.86
N LYS A 2 -3.35 46.26 -26.19
CA LYS A 2 -3.80 45.86 -24.83
C LYS A 2 -4.50 44.49 -24.78
N SER A 3 -5.40 44.22 -25.72
CA SER A 3 -6.11 42.94 -25.82
C SER A 3 -5.20 41.75 -26.15
N THR A 4 -4.20 41.94 -27.03
CA THR A 4 -3.20 40.92 -27.34
C THR A 4 -2.29 40.61 -26.14
N LEU A 5 -1.89 41.63 -25.37
CA LEU A 5 -1.10 41.46 -24.15
C LEU A 5 -1.88 40.69 -23.07
N ALA A 6 -3.16 41.03 -22.87
CA ALA A 6 -4.04 40.33 -21.94
C ALA A 6 -4.24 38.85 -22.35
N CYS A 7 -4.37 38.57 -23.64
CA CYS A 7 -4.51 37.21 -24.16
C CYS A 7 -3.24 36.38 -23.91
N CYS A 8 -2.05 36.98 -24.11
CA CYS A 8 -0.78 36.33 -23.80
C CYS A 8 -0.63 35.99 -22.31
N ILE A 9 -1.06 36.90 -21.41
CA ILE A 9 -1.02 36.67 -19.95
C ILE A 9 -1.98 35.54 -19.53
N ILE A 10 -3.16 35.47 -20.14
CA ILE A 10 -4.11 34.39 -19.87
C ILE A 10 -3.56 33.05 -20.36
N LEU A 11 -2.93 33.01 -21.54
CA LEU A 11 -2.31 31.78 -22.04
C LEU A 11 -1.15 31.30 -21.16
N THR A 12 -0.30 32.20 -20.66
CA THR A 12 0.81 31.80 -19.77
C THR A 12 0.32 31.29 -18.41
N LEU A 13 -0.75 31.87 -17.87
CA LEU A 13 -1.40 31.37 -16.65
C LEU A 13 -2.03 29.99 -16.83
N LEU A 14 -2.61 29.71 -18.01
CA LEU A 14 -3.20 28.40 -18.32
C LEU A 14 -2.14 27.30 -18.49
N LEU A 15 -0.95 27.64 -19.01
CA LEU A 15 0.14 26.70 -19.24
C LEU A 15 0.98 26.37 -18.00
N TRP A 16 0.81 27.10 -16.88
CA TRP A 16 1.58 26.87 -15.66
C TRP A 16 1.05 25.73 -14.76
N ASN A 17 -0.11 25.15 -15.07
CA ASN A 17 -0.74 24.08 -14.26
C ASN A 17 -0.19 22.67 -14.48
N CYS A 18 1.00 22.53 -15.07
CA CYS A 18 1.64 21.21 -15.22
C CYS A 18 2.15 20.74 -13.85
N LYS A 19 1.35 19.92 -13.16
CA LYS A 19 1.78 19.23 -11.93
C LYS A 19 2.90 18.25 -12.28
N SER A 20 4.05 18.38 -11.64
CA SER A 20 5.18 17.48 -11.86
C SER A 20 4.82 16.04 -11.48
N LYS A 21 5.35 15.05 -12.21
CA LYS A 21 5.10 13.61 -11.98
C LYS A 21 5.64 13.09 -10.63
N GLU A 22 6.17 13.96 -9.78
CA GLU A 22 6.89 13.62 -8.55
C GLU A 22 5.98 13.12 -7.43
N GLU A 23 4.66 13.14 -7.62
CA GLU A 23 3.67 12.66 -6.64
C GLU A 23 3.15 11.25 -6.90
N LEU A 24 3.54 10.59 -7.99
CA LEU A 24 3.08 9.23 -8.27
C LEU A 24 3.86 8.21 -7.42
N LEU A 25 3.13 7.22 -6.89
CA LEU A 25 3.71 6.07 -6.21
C LEU A 25 3.84 4.90 -7.18
N THR A 26 5.00 4.25 -7.16
CA THR A 26 5.25 3.03 -7.92
C THR A 26 5.03 1.82 -7.02
N PHE A 27 4.27 0.83 -7.51
CA PHE A 27 3.93 -0.38 -6.77
C PHE A 27 4.49 -1.62 -7.44
N GLU A 28 4.88 -2.61 -6.64
CA GLU A 28 5.16 -3.99 -7.05
C GLU A 28 4.20 -4.96 -6.33
N PRO A 29 3.76 -6.05 -6.96
CA PRO A 29 3.04 -7.09 -6.24
C PRO A 29 3.99 -7.83 -5.30
N THR A 30 3.55 -8.08 -4.06
CA THR A 30 4.24 -8.93 -3.09
C THR A 30 3.30 -10.07 -2.69
N GLU A 31 3.85 -11.29 -2.64
CA GLU A 31 3.10 -12.50 -2.31
C GLU A 31 3.69 -13.17 -1.07
N TYR A 32 2.81 -13.51 -0.12
CA TYR A 32 3.12 -14.29 1.07
C TYR A 32 2.34 -15.61 0.99
N VAL A 33 3.04 -16.72 1.19
CA VAL A 33 2.47 -18.07 1.12
C VAL A 33 2.82 -18.80 2.40
N ALA A 34 1.81 -19.30 3.12
CA ALA A 34 2.05 -20.11 4.31
C ALA A 34 2.59 -21.48 3.90
N GLU A 35 3.44 -22.06 4.75
CA GLU A 35 3.83 -23.46 4.60
C GLU A 35 2.60 -24.37 4.63
N SER A 36 2.54 -25.31 3.68
CA SER A 36 1.48 -26.31 3.59
C SER A 36 1.59 -27.32 4.74
N CYS A 37 0.47 -27.67 5.35
CA CYS A 37 0.39 -28.75 6.34
C CYS A 37 -0.93 -29.53 6.21
N GLU A 38 -0.95 -30.77 6.73
CA GLU A 38 -1.99 -31.75 6.43
C GLU A 38 -3.40 -31.35 6.95
N ASN A 39 -3.47 -30.57 8.03
CA ASN A 39 -4.70 -30.22 8.71
C ASN A 39 -4.89 -28.70 8.92
N CYS A 40 -4.18 -27.84 8.20
CA CYS A 40 -4.33 -26.39 8.34
C CYS A 40 -4.97 -25.73 7.11
N PRO A 41 -5.59 -24.55 7.28
CA PRO A 41 -6.04 -23.74 6.15
C PRO A 41 -4.87 -23.35 5.23
N SER A 42 -5.14 -23.31 3.92
CA SER A 42 -4.21 -22.73 2.95
C SER A 42 -4.31 -21.22 2.98
N ILE A 43 -3.18 -20.52 3.15
CA ILE A 43 -3.12 -19.07 3.26
C ILE A 43 -2.21 -18.51 2.16
N VAL A 44 -2.77 -17.66 1.29
CA VAL A 44 -2.07 -16.94 0.23
C VAL A 44 -2.51 -15.47 0.26
N ILE A 45 -1.55 -14.56 0.43
CA ILE A 45 -1.79 -13.13 0.51
C ILE A 45 -1.04 -12.43 -0.62
N LYS A 46 -1.75 -11.63 -1.41
CA LYS A 46 -1.17 -10.83 -2.49
C LYS A 46 -1.51 -9.37 -2.23
N ILE A 47 -0.50 -8.58 -1.90
CA ILE A 47 -0.65 -7.15 -1.62
C ILE A 47 0.30 -6.32 -2.45
N PRO A 48 -0.07 -5.08 -2.80
CA PRO A 48 0.85 -4.16 -3.44
C PRO A 48 1.84 -3.61 -2.40
N LYS A 49 3.08 -3.40 -2.82
CA LYS A 49 4.13 -2.75 -2.04
C LYS A 49 4.65 -1.54 -2.79
N VAL A 50 4.69 -0.41 -2.11
CA VAL A 50 5.25 0.83 -2.65
C VAL A 50 6.77 0.72 -2.68
N LEU A 51 7.37 1.01 -3.85
CA LEU A 51 8.81 1.03 -4.08
C LEU A 51 9.46 2.36 -3.67
N ASP A 52 8.69 3.45 -3.69
CA ASP A 52 9.15 4.79 -3.34
C ASP A 52 9.53 4.89 -1.86
N LYS A 53 10.77 5.35 -1.58
CA LYS A 53 11.29 5.55 -0.21
C LYS A 53 10.83 6.86 0.45
N LYS A 54 9.77 7.48 -0.08
CA LYS A 54 9.19 8.73 0.47
C LYS A 54 8.36 8.40 1.72
N ALA A 55 8.17 9.38 2.60
CA ALA A 55 7.38 9.22 3.82
C ALA A 55 5.96 8.66 3.54
N ILE A 56 5.33 9.11 2.45
CA ILE A 56 4.02 8.60 2.03
C ILE A 56 4.06 7.13 1.62
N GLY A 57 5.14 6.66 0.97
CA GLY A 57 5.29 5.25 0.59
C GLY A 57 5.42 4.34 1.81
N ASN A 58 6.18 4.77 2.82
CA ASN A 58 6.27 4.07 4.09
C ASN A 58 4.92 4.03 4.82
N THR A 59 4.19 5.15 4.80
CA THR A 59 2.85 5.23 5.42
C THR A 59 1.88 4.25 4.78
N VAL A 60 1.86 4.19 3.44
CA VAL A 60 1.02 3.25 2.69
C VAL A 60 1.42 1.80 2.97
N ASN A 61 2.72 1.48 2.91
CA ASN A 61 3.21 0.12 3.21
C ASN A 61 2.86 -0.31 4.64
N ASN A 62 2.98 0.58 5.61
CA ASN A 62 2.63 0.30 7.00
C ASN A 62 1.13 0.07 7.18
N ALA A 63 0.29 0.93 6.61
CA ALA A 63 -1.16 0.80 6.71
C ALA A 63 -1.66 -0.51 6.07
N ILE A 64 -1.12 -0.89 4.91
CA ILE A 64 -1.45 -2.18 4.27
C ILE A 64 -1.01 -3.34 5.17
N ARG A 65 0.21 -3.30 5.71
CA ARG A 65 0.73 -4.35 6.60
C ARG A 65 -0.13 -4.50 7.86
N GLU A 66 -0.48 -3.40 8.51
CA GLU A 66 -1.30 -3.38 9.72
C GLU A 66 -2.71 -3.91 9.47
N GLU A 67 -3.32 -3.54 8.34
CA GLU A 67 -4.63 -4.06 7.95
C GLU A 67 -4.60 -5.56 7.68
N VAL A 68 -3.58 -6.06 6.96
CA VAL A 68 -3.42 -7.50 6.71
C VAL A 68 -3.24 -8.26 8.02
N ILE A 69 -2.44 -7.74 8.95
CA ILE A 69 -2.25 -8.34 10.27
C ILE A 69 -3.59 -8.37 11.03
N SER A 70 -4.31 -7.25 11.07
CA SER A 70 -5.63 -7.13 11.71
C SER A 70 -6.64 -8.16 11.19
N LEU A 71 -6.64 -8.42 9.87
CA LEU A 71 -7.54 -9.42 9.26
C LEU A 71 -7.19 -10.87 9.62
N LEU A 72 -5.95 -11.15 10.04
CA LEU A 72 -5.46 -12.49 10.34
C LEU A 72 -5.39 -12.81 11.84
N ILE A 73 -5.41 -11.78 12.69
CA ILE A 73 -5.52 -11.96 14.14
C ILE A 73 -6.97 -12.38 14.43
N TYR A 74 -7.15 -13.67 14.72
CA TYR A 74 -8.46 -14.25 15.07
C TYR A 74 -8.72 -14.24 16.57
N ASP A 75 -7.66 -14.15 17.39
CA ASP A 75 -7.71 -14.12 18.85
C ASP A 75 -7.13 -12.79 19.35
N ASP A 76 -7.93 -12.04 20.12
CA ASP A 76 -7.58 -10.73 20.67
C ASP A 76 -6.36 -10.79 21.62
N GLU A 77 -5.97 -11.96 22.10
CA GLU A 77 -4.76 -12.13 22.93
C GLU A 77 -3.47 -12.33 22.10
N THR A 78 -3.56 -12.52 20.78
CA THR A 78 -2.39 -12.78 19.94
C THR A 78 -1.89 -11.50 19.26
N GLU A 79 -0.78 -10.97 19.75
CA GLU A 79 -0.05 -9.89 19.07
C GLU A 79 0.84 -10.46 17.95
N ALA A 80 0.67 -9.97 16.72
CA ALA A 80 1.55 -10.28 15.59
C ALA A 80 2.24 -9.01 15.08
N ALA A 81 3.57 -9.02 14.97
CA ALA A 81 4.38 -7.89 14.49
C ALA A 81 4.60 -7.93 12.97
N SER A 82 4.41 -9.10 12.34
CA SER A 82 4.58 -9.32 10.90
C SER A 82 3.40 -10.07 10.27
N ILE A 83 3.30 -10.01 8.94
CA ILE A 83 2.29 -10.76 8.19
C ILE A 83 2.51 -12.26 8.37
N GLU A 84 3.75 -12.73 8.40
CA GLU A 84 4.11 -14.13 8.60
C GLU A 84 3.72 -14.65 10.00
N GLU A 85 3.94 -13.84 11.04
CA GLU A 85 3.46 -14.14 12.40
C GLU A 85 1.93 -14.19 12.45
N ALA A 86 1.26 -13.25 11.80
CA ALA A 86 -0.21 -13.22 11.74
C ALA A 86 -0.77 -14.43 10.97
N MET A 87 -0.13 -14.84 9.88
CA MET A 87 -0.46 -16.07 9.16
C MET A 87 -0.29 -17.32 10.03
N ASN A 88 0.75 -17.38 10.85
CA ASN A 88 0.96 -18.47 11.80
C ASN A 88 -0.07 -18.46 12.94
N SER A 89 -0.45 -17.29 13.44
CA SER A 89 -1.54 -17.13 14.41
C SER A 89 -2.85 -17.68 13.85
N PHE A 90 -3.26 -17.20 12.66
CA PHE A 90 -4.45 -17.68 11.97
C PHE A 90 -4.44 -19.20 11.77
N LYS A 91 -3.31 -19.74 11.29
CA LYS A 91 -3.11 -21.19 11.08
C LYS A 91 -3.31 -22.00 12.35
N ASN A 92 -2.88 -21.47 13.50
CA ASN A 92 -2.95 -22.15 14.79
C ASN A 92 -4.26 -21.90 15.54
N GLY A 93 -4.98 -20.81 15.25
CA GLY A 93 -6.24 -20.44 15.90
C GLY A 93 -7.49 -20.92 15.16
N TYR A 94 -7.39 -21.25 13.87
CA TYR A 94 -8.51 -21.73 13.06
C TYR A 94 -8.76 -23.24 13.31
N TRP A 95 -9.44 -23.58 14.42
CA TRP A 95 -9.87 -24.94 14.78
C TRP A 95 -11.26 -24.95 15.41
#